data_AF-A0A7I7LKU7-F1
#
_entry.id   AF-A0A7I7LKU7-F1
#
_cell.length_a   1.000
_cell.length_b   1.000
_cell.length_c   1.000
_cell.angle_alpha   90.00
_cell.angle_beta   90.00
_cell.angle_gamma   90.00
#
_symmetry.space_group_name_H-M   'P 1'
#
loop_
_entity.id
_entity.type
_entity.pdbx_description
1 polymer ?
#
loop_
_entity_poly.entity_id
_entity_poly.type
_entity_poly.pdbx_seq_one_letter_code
_entity_poly.pdbx_strand_id
1 'polypeptide(L)'
;MAEVLVLVEHAEGALKKVSAELITAARALGEPAAVVIGASGTAAPLVDGLKAAGAAKIYVAESDVVDQYLITPFVDVLAGLAESSAPAAVLVAATADGKEIAGRLAARIGSGLLVDVVGINDGGKAVHSIFGGAFTVEAQATGDTPVISVRAGAIEAEPTDGAGEQVSVDVPAPAENATKITSREPAVAGDRPELTEATVVVSGGRGVGSAENFSVVEALADSLGGAVGASRAAVDSGYYPGQFQVGQTGKTVSPQLYIALGISGAIQHRAGMQTSKTIVAVNKDEEAPIFEIADYGVIGDLFKVAPQLTEGVKARKG
;
A
#
# COMPACT_ATOMS: atom_id res chain seq x y z
N MET A 1 -8.16 24.65 -7.69
CA MET A 1 -9.42 23.89 -7.46
C MET A 1 -9.65 23.83 -5.95
N ALA A 2 -10.68 23.15 -5.43
CA ALA A 2 -10.66 22.84 -3.99
C ALA A 2 -9.47 21.92 -3.70
N GLU A 3 -8.84 22.08 -2.54
CA GLU A 3 -7.70 21.25 -2.14
C GLU A 3 -8.13 19.83 -1.83
N VAL A 4 -7.24 18.88 -2.07
CA VAL A 4 -7.38 17.50 -1.64
C VAL A 4 -6.17 17.17 -0.78
N LEU A 5 -6.41 16.96 0.51
CA LEU A 5 -5.32 16.66 1.45
C LEU A 5 -4.82 15.25 1.22
N VAL A 6 -3.52 15.07 1.13
CA VAL A 6 -2.87 13.75 0.98
C VAL A 6 -1.93 13.56 2.15
N LEU A 7 -2.24 12.61 3.04
CA LEU A 7 -1.31 12.24 4.10
C LEU A 7 -0.08 11.55 3.47
N VAL A 8 1.09 12.13 3.71
CA VAL A 8 2.35 11.66 3.14
C VAL A 8 2.88 10.48 3.94
N GLU A 9 3.10 9.36 3.25
CA GLU A 9 3.85 8.21 3.74
C GLU A 9 5.34 8.38 3.41
N HIS A 10 6.19 8.22 4.43
CA HIS A 10 7.64 8.32 4.30
C HIS A 10 8.34 7.33 5.24
N ALA A 11 9.59 7.00 4.93
CA ALA A 11 10.46 6.23 5.80
C ALA A 11 11.91 6.63 5.54
N GLU A 12 12.74 6.64 6.59
CA GLU A 12 14.18 6.90 6.46
C GLU A 12 14.53 8.21 5.72
N GLY A 13 13.69 9.23 5.89
CA GLY A 13 13.85 10.54 5.22
C GLY A 13 13.51 10.53 3.72
N ALA A 14 12.95 9.43 3.19
CA ALA A 14 12.56 9.31 1.80
C ALA A 14 11.04 9.13 1.64
N LEU A 15 10.52 9.65 0.53
CA LEU A 15 9.11 9.51 0.17
C LEU A 15 8.82 8.06 -0.21
N LYS A 16 7.77 7.48 0.36
CA LYS A 16 7.27 6.18 -0.10
C LYS A 16 6.51 6.33 -1.41
N LYS A 17 6.59 5.32 -2.27
CA LYS A 17 5.93 5.31 -3.59
C LYS A 17 4.43 5.63 -3.50
N VAL A 18 3.74 5.07 -2.50
CA VAL A 18 2.30 5.28 -2.31
C VAL A 18 1.92 6.75 -2.17
N SER A 19 2.79 7.61 -1.64
CA SER A 19 2.51 9.06 -1.55
C SER A 19 2.35 9.68 -2.94
N ALA A 20 3.15 9.28 -3.92
CA ALA A 20 3.01 9.75 -5.31
C ALA A 20 1.74 9.19 -5.98
N GLU A 21 1.37 7.96 -5.65
CA GLU A 21 0.12 7.33 -6.10
C GLU A 21 -1.09 8.09 -5.54
N LEU A 22 -1.08 8.46 -4.26
CA LEU A 22 -2.13 9.27 -3.63
C LEU A 22 -2.21 10.68 -4.20
N ILE A 23 -1.07 11.34 -4.45
CA ILE A 23 -1.03 12.67 -5.09
C ILE A 23 -1.62 12.60 -6.51
N THR A 24 -1.35 11.52 -7.24
CA THR A 24 -1.96 11.28 -8.55
C THR A 24 -3.48 11.11 -8.42
N ALA A 25 -3.92 10.26 -7.49
CA ALA A 25 -5.34 10.00 -7.24
C ALA A 25 -6.11 11.26 -6.82
N ALA A 26 -5.47 12.15 -6.05
CA ALA A 26 -6.06 13.41 -5.59
C ALA A 26 -6.48 14.33 -6.75
N ARG A 27 -5.82 14.25 -7.92
CA ARG A 27 -6.13 15.10 -9.08
C ARG A 27 -7.51 14.83 -9.69
N ALA A 28 -8.05 13.62 -9.49
CA ALA A 28 -9.41 13.29 -9.92
C ALA A 28 -10.49 14.01 -9.07
N LEU A 29 -10.10 14.53 -7.91
CA LEU A 29 -10.99 15.17 -6.93
C LEU A 29 -10.75 16.69 -6.81
N GLY A 30 -9.54 17.16 -7.10
CA GLY A 30 -9.17 18.56 -6.95
C GLY A 30 -7.67 18.79 -7.03
N GLU A 31 -7.18 19.79 -6.32
CA GLU A 31 -5.77 20.16 -6.35
C GLU A 31 -4.99 19.49 -5.19
N PRO A 32 -3.97 18.66 -5.47
CA PRO A 32 -3.28 17.93 -4.42
C PRO A 32 -2.52 18.84 -3.45
N ALA A 33 -2.78 18.67 -2.15
CA ALA A 33 -2.05 19.30 -1.06
C ALA A 33 -1.47 18.21 -0.14
N ALA A 34 -0.15 18.08 -0.14
CA ALA A 34 0.55 17.10 0.69
C ALA A 34 0.52 17.53 2.16
N VAL A 35 0.32 16.59 3.07
CA VAL A 35 0.38 16.80 4.52
C VAL A 35 1.48 15.92 5.09
N VAL A 36 2.56 16.54 5.55
CA VAL A 36 3.68 15.87 6.23
C VAL A 36 3.52 16.05 7.72
N ILE A 37 3.46 14.94 8.45
CA ILE A 37 3.31 14.90 9.90
C ILE A 37 4.45 14.06 10.46
N GLY A 38 5.27 14.63 11.34
CA GLY A 38 6.44 13.93 11.87
C GLY A 38 7.20 14.71 12.94
N ALA A 39 8.35 14.19 13.36
CA ALA A 39 9.27 14.93 14.21
C ALA A 39 9.88 16.14 13.47
N SER A 40 10.47 17.05 14.24
CA SER A 40 11.15 18.23 13.69
C SER A 40 12.19 17.84 12.61
N GLY A 41 12.10 18.44 11.42
CA GLY A 41 12.98 18.17 10.27
C GLY A 41 12.54 17.05 9.32
N THR A 42 11.40 16.40 9.56
CA THR A 42 10.86 15.32 8.71
C THR A 42 10.54 15.76 7.28
N ALA A 43 9.99 16.96 7.09
CA ALA A 43 9.50 17.44 5.80
C ALA A 43 10.62 17.88 4.86
N ALA A 44 11.71 18.45 5.41
CA ALA A 44 12.81 19.01 4.63
C ALA A 44 13.33 18.10 3.51
N PRO A 45 13.65 16.80 3.74
CA PRO A 45 14.12 15.91 2.68
C PRO A 45 13.02 15.45 1.68
N LEU A 46 11.75 15.68 2.00
CA LEU A 46 10.61 15.21 1.19
C LEU A 46 10.11 16.25 0.18
N VAL A 47 10.42 17.53 0.38
CA VAL A 47 9.84 18.67 -0.38
C VAL A 47 9.99 18.50 -1.89
N ASP A 48 11.19 18.17 -2.37
CA ASP A 48 11.44 18.07 -3.81
C ASP A 48 10.72 16.87 -4.44
N GLY A 49 10.64 15.74 -3.73
CA GLY A 49 9.88 14.57 -4.15
C GLY A 49 8.38 14.85 -4.23
N LEU A 50 7.83 15.58 -3.25
CA LEU A 50 6.43 15.98 -3.21
C LEU A 50 6.09 16.96 -4.35
N LYS A 51 6.99 17.91 -4.65
CA LYS A 51 6.87 18.81 -5.80
C LYS A 51 6.84 18.05 -7.11
N ALA A 52 7.82 17.16 -7.34
CA ALA A 52 7.89 16.35 -8.55
C ALA A 52 6.70 15.40 -8.71
N ALA A 53 6.09 14.98 -7.59
CA ALA A 53 4.87 14.18 -7.60
C ALA A 53 3.59 14.99 -7.90
N GLY A 54 3.63 16.32 -7.78
CA GLY A 54 2.51 17.20 -8.15
C GLY A 54 1.79 17.87 -6.98
N ALA A 55 2.40 17.91 -5.80
CA ALA A 55 1.84 18.67 -4.67
C ALA A 55 1.89 20.18 -4.96
N ALA A 56 0.72 20.81 -5.04
CA ALA A 56 0.62 22.27 -5.18
C ALA A 56 1.02 22.98 -3.88
N LYS A 57 0.61 22.39 -2.75
CA LYS A 57 0.91 22.84 -1.40
C LYS A 57 1.46 21.68 -0.55
N ILE A 58 2.31 22.00 0.41
CA ILE A 58 2.88 21.08 1.39
C ILE A 58 2.64 21.66 2.78
N TYR A 59 1.67 21.09 3.49
CA TYR A 59 1.44 21.33 4.91
C TYR A 59 2.50 20.60 5.74
N VAL A 60 3.23 21.35 6.56
CA VAL A 60 4.33 20.85 7.38
C VAL A 60 3.92 20.93 8.85
N ALA A 61 3.56 19.77 9.42
CA ALA A 61 3.15 19.62 10.81
C ALA A 61 4.21 18.84 11.59
N GLU A 62 5.22 19.56 12.06
CA GLU A 62 6.38 18.96 12.73
C GLU A 62 6.36 19.19 14.25
N SER A 63 6.50 18.12 15.02
CA SER A 63 6.69 18.20 16.47
C SER A 63 7.26 16.91 17.03
N ASP A 64 8.17 17.00 17.99
CA ASP A 64 8.78 15.85 18.67
C ASP A 64 7.75 15.02 19.46
N VAL A 65 6.53 15.53 19.66
CA VAL A 65 5.43 14.76 20.28
C VAL A 65 4.81 13.75 19.33
N VAL A 66 4.95 13.92 18.01
CA VAL A 66 4.32 13.03 17.01
C VAL A 66 4.74 11.58 17.23
N ASP A 67 6.02 11.35 17.51
CA ASP A 67 6.59 10.02 17.71
C ASP A 67 6.31 9.41 19.09
N GLN A 68 5.77 10.18 20.04
CA GLN A 68 5.52 9.72 21.42
C GLN A 68 4.14 9.07 21.59
N TYR A 69 3.25 9.31 20.64
CA TYR A 69 1.89 8.78 20.64
C TYR A 69 1.72 7.85 19.45
N LEU A 70 0.67 7.03 19.50
CA LEU A 70 0.24 6.27 18.32
C LEU A 70 -0.30 7.26 17.26
N ILE A 71 -1.36 6.92 16.52
CA ILE A 71 -1.82 7.72 15.38
C ILE A 71 -2.60 9.01 15.76
N THR A 72 -2.75 9.33 17.04
CA THR A 72 -3.54 10.50 17.50
C THR A 72 -3.08 11.84 16.90
N PRO A 73 -1.77 12.19 16.88
CA PRO A 73 -1.32 13.44 16.28
C PRO A 73 -1.70 13.59 14.81
N PHE A 74 -1.71 12.48 14.05
CA PHE A 74 -2.11 12.47 12.65
C PHE A 74 -3.58 12.84 12.48
N VAL A 75 -4.46 12.26 13.29
CA VAL A 75 -5.90 12.56 13.27
C VAL A 75 -6.17 14.00 13.72
N ASP A 76 -5.44 14.50 14.72
CA ASP A 76 -5.60 15.86 15.25
C ASP A 76 -5.21 16.92 14.21
N VAL A 77 -4.05 16.76 13.56
CA VAL A 77 -3.60 17.66 12.49
C VAL A 77 -4.56 17.64 11.29
N LEU A 78 -4.94 16.45 10.81
CA LEU A 78 -5.84 16.34 9.64
C LEU A 78 -7.23 16.91 9.94
N ALA A 79 -7.75 16.77 11.16
CA ALA A 79 -9.01 17.36 11.55
C ALA A 79 -8.94 18.89 11.59
N GLY A 80 -7.87 19.47 12.14
CA GLY A 80 -7.66 20.92 12.14
C GLY A 80 -7.49 21.50 10.73
N LEU A 81 -6.83 20.77 9.83
CA LEU A 81 -6.75 21.15 8.42
C LEU A 81 -8.11 21.05 7.73
N ALA A 82 -8.87 19.98 7.95
CA ALA A 82 -10.21 19.84 7.40
C ALA A 82 -11.14 21.00 7.81
N GLU A 83 -11.06 21.44 9.06
CA GLU A 83 -11.84 22.58 9.57
C GLU A 83 -11.38 23.93 8.98
N SER A 84 -10.07 24.14 8.83
CA SER A 84 -9.51 25.43 8.40
C SER A 84 -9.46 25.64 6.89
N SER A 85 -9.36 24.56 6.09
CA SER A 85 -9.27 24.65 4.63
C SER A 85 -10.45 24.07 3.86
N ALA A 86 -11.38 23.37 4.53
CA ALA A 86 -12.55 22.73 3.91
C ALA A 86 -12.22 21.98 2.61
N PRO A 87 -11.31 20.99 2.64
CA PRO A 87 -10.83 20.31 1.44
C PRO A 87 -11.93 19.42 0.84
N ALA A 88 -11.83 19.18 -0.46
CA ALA A 88 -12.76 18.32 -1.21
C ALA A 88 -12.67 16.85 -0.80
N ALA A 89 -11.53 16.40 -0.27
CA ALA A 89 -11.33 15.07 0.31
C ALA A 89 -10.04 15.01 1.13
N VAL A 90 -9.91 13.97 1.96
CA VAL A 90 -8.63 13.57 2.58
C VAL A 90 -8.27 12.16 2.12
N LEU A 91 -7.10 12.01 1.52
CA LEU A 91 -6.57 10.74 1.03
C LEU A 91 -5.46 10.25 1.95
N VAL A 92 -5.51 8.97 2.30
CA VAL A 92 -4.48 8.28 3.08
C VAL A 92 -4.16 6.93 2.44
N ALA A 93 -2.98 6.37 2.72
CA ALA A 93 -2.68 5.01 2.29
C ALA A 93 -3.51 4.01 3.12
N ALA A 94 -3.95 2.91 2.52
CA ALA A 94 -4.71 1.85 3.20
C ALA A 94 -3.80 0.90 4.01
N THR A 95 -2.79 1.45 4.69
CA THR A 95 -1.93 0.75 5.66
C THR A 95 -2.72 0.44 6.94
N ALA A 96 -2.11 -0.29 7.89
CA ALA A 96 -2.74 -0.53 9.19
C ALA A 96 -3.06 0.82 9.89
N ASP A 97 -2.06 1.70 9.97
CA ASP A 97 -2.18 3.02 10.58
C ASP A 97 -3.12 3.91 9.77
N GLY A 98 -2.99 3.94 8.44
CA GLY A 98 -3.82 4.76 7.57
C GLY A 98 -5.31 4.39 7.64
N LYS A 99 -5.66 3.10 7.78
CA LYS A 99 -7.05 2.67 8.00
C LYS A 99 -7.58 3.14 9.36
N GLU A 100 -6.76 3.11 10.41
CA GLU A 100 -7.15 3.65 11.72
C GLU A 100 -7.34 5.17 11.68
N ILE A 101 -6.38 5.88 11.05
CA ILE A 101 -6.43 7.33 10.85
C ILE A 101 -7.69 7.71 10.08
N ALA A 102 -7.97 7.03 8.96
CA ALA A 102 -9.13 7.31 8.12
C ALA A 102 -10.45 7.17 8.89
N GLY A 103 -10.60 6.06 9.61
CA GLY A 103 -11.81 5.79 10.39
C GLY A 103 -12.04 6.82 11.51
N ARG A 104 -10.99 7.15 12.26
CA ARG A 104 -11.08 8.13 13.35
C ARG A 104 -11.31 9.55 12.84
N LEU A 105 -10.66 9.93 11.73
CA LEU A 105 -10.84 11.24 11.11
C LEU A 105 -12.27 11.41 10.62
N ALA A 106 -12.77 10.46 9.81
CA ALA A 106 -14.13 10.51 9.26
C ALA A 106 -15.19 10.64 10.35
N ALA A 107 -15.06 9.85 11.43
CA ALA A 107 -15.95 9.94 12.59
C ALA A 107 -15.88 11.30 13.30
N ARG A 108 -14.67 11.88 13.43
CA ARG A 108 -14.48 13.16 14.12
C ARG A 108 -15.06 14.34 13.35
N ILE A 109 -14.88 14.38 12.03
CA ILE A 109 -15.37 15.47 11.18
C ILE A 109 -16.81 15.24 10.70
N GLY A 110 -17.43 14.11 11.05
CA GLY A 110 -18.82 13.79 10.68
C GLY A 110 -19.01 13.56 9.18
N SER A 111 -18.02 12.96 8.51
CA SER A 111 -18.02 12.78 7.05
C SER A 111 -17.94 11.31 6.64
N GLY A 112 -18.23 11.02 5.37
CA GLY A 112 -18.20 9.68 4.81
C GLY A 112 -16.78 9.12 4.67
N LEU A 113 -16.69 7.79 4.74
CA LEU A 113 -15.44 7.03 4.66
C LEU A 113 -15.50 6.01 3.53
N LEU A 114 -14.50 6.00 2.66
CA LEU A 114 -14.28 4.97 1.63
C LEU A 114 -12.98 4.24 1.95
N VAL A 115 -13.08 2.97 2.31
CA VAL A 115 -11.93 2.17 2.78
C VAL A 115 -11.34 1.31 1.68
N ASP A 116 -10.00 1.31 1.57
CA ASP A 116 -9.21 0.41 0.71
C ASP A 116 -9.66 0.42 -0.76
N VAL A 117 -9.81 1.63 -1.31
CA VAL A 117 -10.20 1.84 -2.70
C VAL A 117 -9.04 1.47 -3.62
N VAL A 118 -9.36 0.99 -4.81
CA VAL A 118 -8.40 0.57 -5.84
C VAL A 118 -8.36 1.53 -7.03
N GLY A 119 -9.15 2.59 -7.00
CA GLY A 119 -9.22 3.62 -8.04
C GLY A 119 -10.15 4.76 -7.63
N ILE A 120 -10.01 5.89 -8.32
CA ILE A 120 -10.91 7.05 -8.19
C ILE A 120 -11.21 7.53 -9.61
N ASN A 121 -12.48 7.45 -10.00
CA ASN A 121 -12.95 7.88 -11.32
C ASN A 121 -13.31 9.38 -11.31
N ASP A 122 -13.41 9.96 -12.51
CA ASP A 122 -13.89 11.33 -12.71
C ASP A 122 -15.22 11.58 -12.01
N GLY A 123 -15.34 12.72 -11.33
CA GLY A 123 -16.51 13.06 -10.51
C GLY A 123 -16.47 12.48 -9.08
N GLY A 124 -15.34 11.91 -8.68
CA GLY A 124 -15.06 11.53 -7.29
C GLY A 124 -15.72 10.24 -6.83
N LYS A 125 -16.04 9.34 -7.76
CA LYS A 125 -16.51 8.00 -7.43
C LYS A 125 -15.31 7.10 -7.16
N ALA A 126 -15.21 6.56 -5.96
CA ALA A 126 -14.17 5.62 -5.64
C ALA A 126 -14.54 4.21 -6.11
N VAL A 127 -13.55 3.48 -6.60
CA VAL A 127 -13.68 2.11 -7.07
C VAL A 127 -13.22 1.18 -5.96
N HIS A 128 -14.08 0.27 -5.53
CA HIS A 128 -13.75 -0.76 -4.56
C HIS A 128 -13.67 -2.15 -5.19
N SER A 129 -12.72 -2.94 -4.73
CA SER A 129 -12.65 -4.39 -4.96
C SER A 129 -13.16 -5.10 -3.70
N ILE A 130 -14.36 -5.67 -3.76
CA ILE A 130 -15.06 -6.23 -2.58
C ILE A 130 -15.31 -7.74 -2.72
N PHE A 131 -15.72 -8.38 -1.61
CA PHE A 131 -15.92 -9.83 -1.51
C PHE A 131 -14.68 -10.64 -1.95
N GLY A 132 -13.51 -10.19 -1.51
CA GLY A 132 -12.25 -10.78 -1.95
C GLY A 132 -12.13 -10.69 -3.46
N GLY A 133 -12.34 -9.48 -4.00
CA GLY A 133 -12.22 -9.07 -5.40
C GLY A 133 -13.14 -9.70 -6.44
N ALA A 134 -14.13 -10.50 -6.01
CA ALA A 134 -15.16 -11.02 -6.90
C ALA A 134 -16.04 -9.93 -7.54
N PHE A 135 -16.12 -8.75 -6.92
CA PHE A 135 -16.88 -7.62 -7.47
C PHE A 135 -16.08 -6.33 -7.44
N THR A 136 -16.23 -5.56 -8.51
CA THR A 136 -15.81 -4.16 -8.58
C THR A 136 -17.05 -3.29 -8.48
N VAL A 137 -17.06 -2.36 -7.54
CA VAL A 137 -18.18 -1.44 -7.32
C VAL A 137 -17.71 0.01 -7.28
N GLU A 138 -18.55 0.92 -7.73
CA GLU A 138 -18.35 2.36 -7.54
C GLU A 138 -19.13 2.80 -6.30
N ALA A 139 -18.49 3.59 -5.44
CA ALA A 139 -19.10 4.20 -4.27
C ALA A 139 -18.77 5.69 -4.23
N GLN A 140 -19.71 6.47 -3.68
CA GLN A 140 -19.53 7.88 -3.41
C GLN A 140 -19.90 8.14 -1.95
N ALA A 141 -19.00 8.80 -1.23
CA ALA A 141 -19.24 9.18 0.15
C ALA A 141 -20.12 10.43 0.22
N THR A 142 -20.93 10.52 1.27
CA THR A 142 -21.71 11.71 1.63
C THR A 142 -20.95 12.54 2.66
N GLY A 143 -21.14 13.85 2.67
CA GLY A 143 -20.44 14.79 3.57
C GLY A 143 -19.51 15.73 2.80
N ASP A 144 -19.04 16.76 3.47
CA ASP A 144 -18.31 17.86 2.82
C ASP A 144 -16.85 17.51 2.49
N THR A 145 -16.23 16.66 3.32
CA THR A 145 -14.83 16.24 3.19
C THR A 145 -14.72 14.73 3.37
N PRO A 146 -15.02 13.90 2.34
CA PRO A 146 -14.89 12.45 2.43
C PRO A 146 -13.45 12.04 2.72
N VAL A 147 -13.28 11.02 3.58
CA VAL A 147 -11.99 10.43 3.87
C VAL A 147 -11.84 9.13 3.08
N ILE A 148 -10.77 9.00 2.32
CA ILE A 148 -10.55 7.92 1.37
C ILE A 148 -9.21 7.26 1.67
N SER A 149 -9.22 5.98 2.03
CA SER A 149 -7.98 5.20 2.09
C SER A 149 -7.77 4.42 0.81
N VAL A 150 -6.59 4.55 0.20
CA VAL A 150 -6.28 3.98 -1.12
C VAL A 150 -5.27 2.85 -0.96
N ARG A 151 -5.52 1.72 -1.64
CA ARG A 151 -4.62 0.58 -1.65
C ARG A 151 -3.30 0.92 -2.34
N ALA A 152 -2.18 0.72 -1.64
CA ALA A 152 -0.85 0.89 -2.20
C ALA A 152 -0.66 0.01 -3.46
N GLY A 153 -0.07 0.58 -4.50
CA GLY A 153 0.17 -0.05 -5.79
C GLY A 153 -1.06 -0.16 -6.71
N ALA A 154 -2.27 0.18 -6.25
CA ALA A 154 -3.48 0.07 -7.06
C ALA A 154 -3.61 1.20 -8.10
N ILE A 155 -3.04 2.37 -7.83
CA ILE A 155 -3.02 3.52 -8.73
C ILE A 155 -1.59 3.72 -9.22
N GLU A 156 -1.42 3.88 -10.52
CA GLU A 156 -0.12 4.19 -11.10
C GLU A 156 0.21 5.66 -10.84
N ALA A 157 1.41 5.94 -10.30
CA ALA A 157 1.85 7.31 -10.08
C ALA A 157 2.12 7.98 -11.44
N GLU A 158 1.58 9.16 -11.64
CA GLU A 158 1.79 9.98 -12.84
C GLU A 158 2.41 11.33 -12.41
N PRO A 159 3.73 11.39 -12.21
CA PRO A 159 4.42 12.59 -11.74
C PRO A 159 4.16 13.79 -12.65
N THR A 160 3.95 14.95 -12.04
CA THR A 160 3.85 16.24 -12.70
C THR A 160 4.36 17.29 -11.73
N ASP A 161 4.93 18.39 -12.20
CA ASP A 161 5.47 19.41 -11.29
C ASP A 161 4.35 20.19 -10.61
N GLY A 162 4.37 20.20 -9.27
CA GLY A 162 3.55 21.06 -8.43
C GLY A 162 4.35 22.26 -7.91
N ALA A 163 3.65 23.33 -7.51
CA ALA A 163 4.28 24.54 -6.97
C ALA A 163 5.04 24.27 -5.64
N GLY A 164 4.55 23.33 -4.82
CA GLY A 164 5.10 22.97 -3.52
C GLY A 164 5.26 24.14 -2.57
N GLU A 165 4.26 25.00 -2.47
CA GLU A 165 4.19 26.05 -1.44
C GLU A 165 4.16 25.39 -0.06
N GLN A 166 5.11 25.73 0.81
CA GLN A 166 5.18 25.18 2.16
C GLN A 166 4.37 26.03 3.14
N VAL A 167 3.50 25.39 3.92
CA VAL A 167 2.68 26.02 4.94
C VAL A 167 2.92 25.31 6.26
N SER A 168 3.43 26.03 7.26
CA SER A 168 3.60 25.48 8.62
C SER A 168 2.25 25.28 9.29
N VAL A 169 2.08 24.15 9.97
CA VAL A 169 0.87 23.78 10.71
C VAL A 169 1.26 23.38 12.12
N ASP A 170 0.56 23.93 13.11
CA ASP A 170 0.78 23.53 14.49
C ASP A 170 0.27 22.09 14.72
N VAL A 171 1.07 21.27 15.41
CA VAL A 171 0.63 19.96 15.90
C VAL A 171 -0.12 20.17 17.22
N PRO A 172 -1.42 19.86 17.30
CA PRO A 172 -2.18 20.02 18.55
C PRO A 172 -1.58 19.20 19.69
N ALA A 173 -1.66 19.72 20.91
CA ALA A 173 -1.25 18.98 22.10
C ALA A 173 -2.16 17.74 22.29
N PRO A 174 -1.60 16.52 22.43
CA PRO A 174 -2.41 15.33 22.63
C PRO A 174 -3.23 15.40 23.91
N ALA A 175 -4.47 14.90 23.87
CA ALA A 175 -5.32 14.79 25.05
C ALA A 175 -4.68 13.89 26.14
N GLU A 176 -5.02 14.11 27.41
CA GLU A 176 -4.45 13.35 28.54
C GLU A 176 -4.64 11.82 28.41
N ASN A 177 -5.73 11.39 27.78
CA ASN A 177 -6.07 9.99 27.56
C ASN A 177 -5.56 9.43 26.20
N ALA A 178 -4.71 10.18 25.47
CA ALA A 178 -4.14 9.69 24.22
C ALA A 178 -3.16 8.51 24.46
N THR A 179 -3.22 7.51 23.58
CA THR A 179 -2.36 6.33 23.65
C THR A 179 -0.90 6.70 23.42
N LYS A 180 -0.07 6.48 24.45
CA LYS A 180 1.38 6.71 24.41
C LYS A 180 2.13 5.46 23.98
N ILE A 181 3.18 5.64 23.19
CA ILE A 181 4.13 4.60 22.84
C ILE A 181 5.15 4.48 23.97
N THR A 182 5.26 3.31 24.59
CA THR A 182 6.24 3.05 25.66
C THR A 182 7.54 2.44 25.12
N SER A 183 7.47 1.74 24.00
CA SER A 183 8.61 1.12 23.32
C SER A 183 8.26 0.83 21.86
N ARG A 184 9.29 0.73 21.01
CA ARG A 184 9.18 0.28 19.61
C ARG A 184 10.20 -0.85 19.41
N GLU A 185 9.76 -1.97 18.86
CA GLU A 185 10.62 -3.07 18.45
C GLU A 185 10.52 -3.19 16.92
N PRO A 186 11.52 -2.72 16.16
CA PRO A 186 11.50 -2.83 14.71
C PRO A 186 11.43 -4.29 14.29
N ALA A 187 10.60 -4.61 13.30
CA ALA A 187 10.69 -5.89 12.63
C ALA A 187 12.09 -6.04 12.01
N VAL A 188 12.62 -7.27 12.01
CA VAL A 188 13.92 -7.54 11.36
C VAL A 188 13.77 -7.25 9.88
N ALA A 189 14.38 -6.15 9.43
CA ALA A 189 14.44 -5.79 8.02
C ALA A 189 15.27 -6.84 7.27
N GLY A 190 14.75 -7.32 6.15
CA GLY A 190 15.50 -8.15 5.21
C GLY A 190 16.05 -7.30 4.06
N ASP A 191 16.91 -7.89 3.23
CA ASP A 191 17.51 -7.22 2.06
C ASP A 191 16.52 -7.00 0.89
N ARG A 192 15.27 -7.44 1.05
CA ARG A 192 14.24 -7.45 0.00
C ARG A 192 13.20 -6.34 0.22
N PRO A 193 12.55 -5.85 -0.85
CA PRO A 193 11.49 -4.88 -0.73
C PRO A 193 10.37 -5.32 0.24
N GLU A 194 9.75 -4.35 0.89
CA GLU A 194 8.56 -4.59 1.71
C GLU A 194 7.40 -5.06 0.81
N LEU A 195 6.64 -6.06 1.27
CA LEU A 195 5.69 -6.81 0.46
C LEU A 195 4.52 -5.98 -0.08
N THR A 196 4.01 -5.01 0.68
CA THR A 196 2.93 -4.11 0.26
C THR A 196 3.38 -2.97 -0.65
N GLU A 197 4.70 -2.71 -0.71
CA GLU A 197 5.29 -1.66 -1.55
C GLU A 197 5.99 -2.24 -2.80
N ALA A 198 6.17 -3.56 -2.85
CA ALA A 198 6.89 -4.22 -3.91
C ALA A 198 6.17 -4.10 -5.26
N THR A 199 6.92 -3.71 -6.28
CA THR A 199 6.42 -3.67 -7.67
C THR A 199 6.30 -5.08 -8.26
N VAL A 200 7.10 -6.03 -7.77
CA VAL A 200 7.06 -7.45 -8.13
C VAL A 200 6.98 -8.27 -6.86
N VAL A 201 6.06 -9.23 -6.80
CA VAL A 201 5.96 -10.21 -5.73
C VAL A 201 6.07 -11.62 -6.30
N VAL A 202 7.02 -12.40 -5.81
CA VAL A 202 7.10 -13.84 -6.10
C VAL A 202 6.68 -14.57 -4.84
N SER A 203 5.59 -15.33 -4.92
CA SER A 203 4.98 -15.98 -3.77
C SER A 203 5.00 -17.49 -3.86
N GLY A 204 5.46 -18.13 -2.78
CA GLY A 204 5.47 -19.58 -2.61
C GLY A 204 4.25 -20.11 -1.86
N GLY A 205 3.70 -21.21 -2.36
CA GLY A 205 2.61 -21.94 -1.73
C GLY A 205 3.05 -23.22 -1.04
N ARG A 206 2.07 -24.02 -0.60
CA ARG A 206 2.31 -25.36 -0.07
C ARG A 206 3.00 -26.28 -1.09
N GLY A 207 2.83 -26.03 -2.40
CA GLY A 207 3.53 -26.77 -3.45
C GLY A 207 5.05 -26.68 -3.41
N VAL A 208 5.63 -25.71 -2.67
CA VAL A 208 7.08 -25.61 -2.42
C VAL A 208 7.58 -26.73 -1.50
N GLY A 209 6.73 -27.25 -0.62
CA GLY A 209 6.97 -28.48 0.14
C GLY A 209 7.92 -28.40 1.35
N SER A 210 8.83 -27.41 1.44
CA SER A 210 9.66 -27.20 2.63
C SER A 210 10.25 -25.79 2.71
N ALA A 211 10.88 -25.47 3.85
CA ALA A 211 11.60 -24.20 4.04
C ALA A 211 12.87 -24.11 3.18
N GLU A 212 13.61 -25.21 3.03
CA GLU A 212 14.84 -25.28 2.22
C GLU A 212 14.55 -25.02 0.74
N ASN A 213 13.43 -25.57 0.26
CA ASN A 213 12.98 -25.41 -1.12
C ASN A 213 12.47 -24.00 -1.41
N PHE A 214 12.17 -23.18 -0.40
CA PHE A 214 11.72 -21.80 -0.60
C PHE A 214 12.79 -20.92 -1.27
N SER A 215 14.05 -21.35 -1.26
CA SER A 215 15.16 -20.77 -2.04
C SER A 215 14.83 -20.59 -3.53
N VAL A 216 13.95 -21.41 -4.12
CA VAL A 216 13.52 -21.25 -5.52
C VAL A 216 12.64 -20.01 -5.71
N VAL A 217 11.82 -19.66 -4.71
CA VAL A 217 10.97 -18.47 -4.69
C VAL A 217 11.84 -17.23 -4.50
N GLU A 218 12.78 -17.32 -3.55
CA GLU A 218 13.74 -16.26 -3.24
C GLU A 218 14.63 -15.92 -4.43
N ALA A 219 15.24 -16.91 -5.07
CA ALA A 219 16.14 -16.69 -6.21
C ALA A 219 15.43 -16.01 -7.38
N LEU A 220 14.17 -16.36 -7.63
CA LEU A 220 13.37 -15.70 -8.66
C LEU A 220 13.01 -14.27 -8.26
N ALA A 221 12.59 -14.04 -7.01
CA ALA A 221 12.33 -12.70 -6.49
C ALA A 221 13.57 -11.79 -6.62
N ASP A 222 14.73 -12.29 -6.18
CA ASP A 222 16.01 -11.58 -6.23
C ASP A 222 16.40 -11.24 -7.68
N SER A 223 16.18 -12.16 -8.62
CA SER A 223 16.44 -11.91 -10.05
C SER A 223 15.56 -10.80 -10.63
N LEU A 224 14.37 -10.58 -10.07
CA LEU A 224 13.42 -9.55 -10.47
C LEU A 224 13.58 -8.26 -9.68
N GLY A 225 14.31 -8.27 -8.55
CA GLY A 225 14.32 -7.17 -7.58
C GLY A 225 12.98 -7.04 -6.85
N GLY A 226 12.26 -8.16 -6.68
CA GLY A 226 10.94 -8.23 -6.08
C GLY A 226 10.96 -8.68 -4.62
N ALA A 227 9.80 -8.59 -3.97
CA ALA A 227 9.59 -9.15 -2.64
C ALA A 227 9.20 -10.63 -2.72
N VAL A 228 9.43 -11.33 -1.60
CA VAL A 228 8.99 -12.71 -1.41
C VAL A 228 7.68 -12.72 -0.62
N GLY A 229 6.68 -13.42 -1.15
CA GLY A 229 5.42 -13.68 -0.45
C GLY A 229 5.26 -15.15 -0.10
N ALA A 230 4.36 -15.45 0.83
CA ALA A 230 3.98 -16.82 1.15
C ALA A 230 2.46 -16.95 1.29
N SER A 231 1.90 -18.08 0.83
CA SER A 231 0.52 -18.42 1.20
C SER A 231 0.44 -18.78 2.69
N ARG A 232 -0.73 -18.60 3.31
CA ARG A 232 -0.97 -19.07 4.69
C ARG A 232 -0.63 -20.55 4.88
N ALA A 233 -0.92 -21.40 3.89
CA ALA A 233 -0.61 -22.83 3.98
C ALA A 233 0.91 -23.10 4.07
N ALA A 234 1.75 -22.26 3.45
CA ALA A 234 3.20 -22.35 3.56
C ALA A 234 3.69 -21.86 4.94
N VAL A 235 3.11 -20.76 5.44
CA VAL A 235 3.40 -20.21 6.78
C VAL A 235 3.02 -21.20 7.88
N ASP A 236 1.79 -21.73 7.85
CA ASP A 236 1.29 -22.70 8.83
C ASP A 236 2.11 -24.01 8.81
N SER A 237 2.76 -24.33 7.69
CA SER A 237 3.67 -25.48 7.55
C SER A 237 5.13 -25.18 7.94
N GLY A 238 5.43 -23.95 8.37
CA GLY A 238 6.77 -23.52 8.76
C GLY A 238 7.73 -23.29 7.59
N TYR A 239 7.24 -23.13 6.36
CA TYR A 239 8.10 -22.95 5.18
C TYR A 239 8.65 -21.53 5.06
N TYR A 240 7.92 -20.54 5.57
CA TYR A 240 8.33 -19.13 5.54
C TYR A 240 7.68 -18.33 6.68
N PRO A 241 8.30 -17.23 7.16
CA PRO A 241 7.76 -16.45 8.27
C PRO A 241 6.40 -15.78 7.96
N GLY A 242 5.55 -15.65 8.97
CA GLY A 242 4.19 -15.08 8.82
C GLY A 242 4.14 -13.63 8.36
N GLN A 243 5.20 -12.85 8.56
CA GLN A 243 5.28 -11.46 8.08
C GLN A 243 5.23 -11.32 6.55
N PHE A 244 5.47 -12.43 5.83
CA PHE A 244 5.41 -12.50 4.37
C PHE A 244 4.10 -13.12 3.86
N GLN A 245 3.14 -13.40 4.76
CA GLN A 245 1.87 -13.99 4.38
C GLN A 245 1.08 -13.04 3.48
N VAL A 246 0.68 -13.52 2.31
CA VAL A 246 -0.26 -12.84 1.42
C VAL A 246 -1.66 -13.44 1.59
N GLY A 247 -2.67 -12.59 1.63
CA GLY A 247 -4.07 -12.99 1.72
C GLY A 247 -4.89 -12.15 2.69
N GLN A 248 -6.16 -12.50 2.84
CA GLN A 248 -7.14 -11.78 3.66
C GLN A 248 -6.70 -11.55 5.12
N THR A 249 -6.01 -12.53 5.72
CA THR A 249 -5.50 -12.46 7.09
C THR A 249 -4.01 -12.15 7.15
N GLY A 250 -3.39 -11.83 6.01
CA GLY A 250 -2.01 -11.40 5.90
C GLY A 250 -1.94 -10.00 5.29
N LYS A 251 -0.96 -9.79 4.43
CA LYS A 251 -0.82 -8.56 3.65
C LYS A 251 -1.64 -8.65 2.38
N THR A 252 -2.30 -7.54 2.05
CA THR A 252 -2.93 -7.32 0.74
C THR A 252 -1.94 -6.54 -0.12
N VAL A 253 -1.71 -7.01 -1.34
CA VAL A 253 -0.72 -6.48 -2.28
C VAL A 253 -1.36 -6.20 -3.64
N SER A 254 -0.91 -5.15 -4.32
CA SER A 254 -1.25 -4.84 -5.71
C SER A 254 0.01 -4.57 -6.54
N PRO A 255 0.94 -5.54 -6.68
CA PRO A 255 2.13 -5.36 -7.50
C PRO A 255 1.77 -5.24 -8.99
N GLN A 256 2.74 -4.75 -9.77
CA GLN A 256 2.65 -4.80 -11.23
C GLN A 256 2.76 -6.24 -11.73
N LEU A 257 3.53 -7.09 -11.02
CA LEU A 257 3.67 -8.50 -11.34
C LEU A 257 3.58 -9.35 -10.07
N TYR A 258 2.67 -10.31 -10.06
CA TYR A 258 2.57 -11.35 -9.04
C TYR A 258 2.85 -12.72 -9.66
N ILE A 259 3.84 -13.44 -9.15
CA ILE A 259 4.17 -14.81 -9.59
C ILE A 259 3.81 -15.78 -8.47
N ALA A 260 2.82 -16.64 -8.71
CA ALA A 260 2.34 -17.66 -7.79
C ALA A 260 3.00 -19.01 -8.08
N LEU A 261 3.90 -19.47 -7.21
CA LEU A 261 4.60 -20.76 -7.33
C LEU A 261 3.99 -21.80 -6.38
N GLY A 262 3.28 -22.79 -6.94
CA GLY A 262 2.69 -23.88 -6.15
C GLY A 262 1.58 -23.43 -5.18
N ILE A 263 0.83 -22.39 -5.56
CA ILE A 263 -0.31 -21.85 -4.79
C ILE A 263 -1.60 -22.31 -5.49
N SER A 264 -2.56 -22.85 -4.73
CA SER A 264 -3.83 -23.33 -5.31
C SER A 264 -4.80 -22.20 -5.68
N GLY A 265 -4.72 -21.04 -5.03
CA GLY A 265 -5.63 -19.91 -5.28
C GLY A 265 -6.92 -19.96 -4.47
N ALA A 266 -6.85 -20.43 -3.22
CA ALA A 266 -7.98 -20.30 -2.29
C ALA A 266 -8.47 -18.84 -2.21
N ILE A 267 -9.77 -18.63 -2.01
CA ILE A 267 -10.41 -17.29 -2.01
C ILE A 267 -9.70 -16.34 -1.05
N GLN A 268 -9.29 -16.83 0.12
CA GLN A 268 -8.57 -16.04 1.13
C GLN A 268 -7.20 -15.59 0.65
N HIS A 269 -6.50 -16.37 -0.19
CA HIS A 269 -5.23 -15.96 -0.80
C HIS A 269 -5.49 -14.93 -1.89
N ARG A 270 -6.42 -15.22 -2.82
CA ARG A 270 -6.79 -14.33 -3.93
C ARG A 270 -7.25 -12.96 -3.44
N ALA A 271 -8.02 -12.91 -2.36
CA ALA A 271 -8.45 -11.66 -1.72
C ALA A 271 -7.31 -10.68 -1.44
N GLY A 272 -6.09 -11.20 -1.16
CA GLY A 272 -4.91 -10.38 -0.89
C GLY A 272 -4.02 -10.07 -2.09
N MET A 273 -4.30 -10.57 -3.30
CA MET A 273 -3.39 -10.37 -4.44
C MET A 273 -4.05 -10.25 -5.83
N GLN A 274 -5.34 -10.50 -5.97
CA GLN A 274 -5.95 -10.53 -7.31
C GLN A 274 -6.03 -9.15 -7.99
N THR A 275 -5.79 -8.07 -7.24
CA THR A 275 -5.68 -6.71 -7.79
C THR A 275 -4.28 -6.39 -8.31
N SER A 276 -3.41 -7.41 -8.42
CA SER A 276 -2.15 -7.30 -9.16
C SER A 276 -2.42 -7.04 -10.63
N LYS A 277 -1.60 -6.21 -11.28
CA LYS A 277 -1.79 -5.85 -12.70
C LYS A 277 -1.52 -7.04 -13.64
N THR A 278 -0.60 -7.92 -13.28
CA THR A 278 -0.32 -9.16 -14.02
C THR A 278 -0.07 -10.30 -13.05
N ILE A 279 -0.76 -11.41 -13.24
CA ILE A 279 -0.70 -12.62 -12.43
C ILE A 279 -0.16 -13.77 -13.27
N VAL A 280 0.98 -14.31 -12.86
CA VAL A 280 1.59 -15.51 -13.44
C VAL A 280 1.44 -16.65 -12.44
N ALA A 281 0.90 -17.79 -12.86
CA ALA A 281 0.74 -18.96 -12.01
C ALA A 281 1.50 -20.17 -12.53
N VAL A 282 2.21 -20.86 -11.63
CA VAL A 282 2.86 -22.15 -11.89
C VAL A 282 2.32 -23.17 -10.90
N ASN A 283 1.59 -24.17 -11.40
CA ASN A 283 1.03 -25.23 -10.58
C ASN A 283 1.03 -26.56 -11.35
N LYS A 284 1.19 -27.69 -10.63
CA LYS A 284 1.10 -29.03 -11.24
C LYS A 284 -0.35 -29.45 -11.49
N ASP A 285 -1.27 -28.94 -10.68
CA ASP A 285 -2.69 -29.21 -10.76
C ASP A 285 -3.35 -28.25 -11.76
N GLU A 286 -3.81 -28.78 -12.90
CA GLU A 286 -4.46 -28.01 -13.96
C GLU A 286 -5.82 -27.43 -13.54
N GLU A 287 -6.44 -27.98 -12.49
CA GLU A 287 -7.73 -27.51 -11.96
C GLU A 287 -7.55 -26.50 -10.81
N ALA A 288 -6.33 -26.06 -10.53
CA ALA A 288 -6.06 -25.12 -9.45
C ALA A 288 -6.80 -23.77 -9.66
N PRO A 289 -7.63 -23.31 -8.69
CA PRO A 289 -8.40 -22.06 -8.80
C PRO A 289 -7.58 -20.78 -9.08
N ILE A 290 -6.26 -20.80 -8.86
CA ILE A 290 -5.38 -19.69 -9.20
C ILE A 290 -5.40 -19.38 -10.70
N PHE A 291 -5.62 -20.39 -11.56
CA PHE A 291 -5.68 -20.20 -13.01
C PHE A 291 -6.92 -19.44 -13.47
N GLU A 292 -7.97 -19.36 -12.66
CA GLU A 292 -9.17 -18.55 -12.96
C GLU A 292 -8.86 -17.05 -13.04
N ILE A 293 -7.79 -16.60 -12.38
CA ILE A 293 -7.39 -15.18 -12.31
C ILE A 293 -5.98 -14.93 -12.85
N ALA A 294 -5.32 -15.94 -13.40
CA ALA A 294 -3.97 -15.80 -13.93
C ALA A 294 -4.02 -15.27 -15.37
N ASP A 295 -3.25 -14.22 -15.66
CA ASP A 295 -3.03 -13.76 -17.04
C ASP A 295 -2.15 -14.75 -17.82
N TYR A 296 -1.21 -15.40 -17.12
CA TYR A 296 -0.34 -16.44 -17.68
C TYR A 296 -0.25 -17.64 -16.75
N GLY A 297 -0.59 -18.82 -17.26
CA GLY A 297 -0.53 -20.09 -16.52
C GLY A 297 0.46 -21.07 -17.11
N VAL A 298 1.27 -21.71 -16.26
CA VAL A 298 2.12 -22.85 -16.62
C VAL A 298 1.72 -24.05 -15.78
N ILE A 299 1.16 -25.08 -16.43
CA ILE A 299 0.90 -26.37 -15.80
C ILE A 299 2.21 -27.14 -15.78
N GLY A 300 2.83 -27.26 -14.61
CA GLY A 300 4.15 -27.87 -14.51
C GLY A 300 4.79 -27.82 -13.13
N ASP A 301 5.98 -28.42 -13.06
CA ASP A 301 6.76 -28.45 -11.83
C ASP A 301 7.47 -27.11 -11.59
N LEU A 302 7.14 -26.44 -10.47
CA LEU A 302 7.77 -25.18 -10.10
C LEU A 302 9.30 -25.30 -10.00
N PHE A 303 9.83 -26.47 -9.60
CA PHE A 303 11.27 -26.69 -9.49
C PHE A 303 11.98 -26.80 -10.85
N LYS A 304 11.23 -26.93 -11.94
CA LYS A 304 11.76 -26.87 -13.31
C LYS A 304 11.50 -25.49 -13.93
N VAL A 305 10.30 -24.96 -13.72
CA VAL A 305 9.84 -23.72 -14.36
C VAL A 305 10.50 -22.49 -13.74
N ALA A 306 10.52 -22.36 -12.41
CA ALA A 306 11.04 -21.15 -11.76
C ALA A 306 12.55 -20.92 -12.00
N PRO A 307 13.42 -21.96 -11.99
CA PRO A 307 14.82 -21.79 -12.39
C PRO A 307 15.01 -21.35 -13.85
N GLN A 308 14.27 -21.94 -14.80
CA GLN A 308 14.33 -21.53 -16.21
C GLN A 308 13.85 -20.08 -16.41
N LEU A 309 12.80 -19.68 -15.70
CA LEU A 309 12.34 -18.29 -15.70
C LEU A 309 13.40 -17.35 -15.12
N THR A 310 14.04 -17.74 -14.01
CA THR A 310 15.13 -16.98 -13.39
C THR A 310 16.29 -16.76 -14.37
N GLU A 311 16.71 -17.81 -15.07
CA GLU A 311 17.75 -17.73 -16.12
C GLU A 311 17.32 -16.81 -17.26
N GLY A 312 16.07 -16.96 -17.74
CA GLY A 312 15.52 -16.15 -18.81
C GLY A 312 15.36 -14.67 -18.45
N VAL A 313 15.12 -14.34 -17.17
CA VAL A 313 15.11 -12.95 -16.65
C VAL A 313 16.53 -12.41 -16.62
N LYS A 314 17.48 -13.15 -16.05
CA LYS A 314 18.89 -12.73 -15.97
C LYS A 314 19.48 -12.49 -17.37
N ALA A 315 19.19 -13.35 -18.33
CA ALA A 315 19.68 -13.24 -19.69
C ALA A 315 19.13 -12.01 -20.46
N ARG A 316 18.01 -11.43 -20.03
CA ARG A 316 17.41 -10.23 -20.65
C ARG A 316 17.68 -8.93 -19.89
N LYS A 317 18.13 -9.03 -18.63
CA LYS A 317 18.53 -7.87 -17.80
C LYS A 317 19.94 -7.37 -18.10
N GLY A 318 20.80 -8.24 -18.66
CA GLY A 318 22.10 -7.86 -19.23
C GLY A 318 21.98 -7.50 -20.70
#